data_AF-A0A8H2NS00-F1
#
_entry.id   AF-A0A8H2NS00-F1
#
_cell.length_a   1.000
_cell.length_b   1.000
_cell.length_c   1.000
_cell.angle_alpha   90.00
_cell.angle_beta   90.00
_cell.angle_gamma   90.00
#
_symmetry.space_group_name_H-M   'P 1'
#
loop_
_entity.id
_entity.type
_entity.pdbx_description
1 polymer ?
#
loop_
_entity_poly.entity_id
_entity_poly.type
_entity_poly.pdbx_seq_one_letter_code
_entity_poly.pdbx_strand_id
1 'polypeptide(L)'
;MEQLTKELVRAKLHARLSGRGIDVDKVYINAVASADDSTVIYSQSLVSAFFLKLQGGEIPKFASENLGIFSEPYTFDQKYRFDGVKLDELNEMGAAIARDLLS
;
A
#
# COMPACT_ATOMS: atom_id res chain seq x y z
N MET A 1 4.94 -0.62 -24.38
CA MET A 1 4.44 -0.64 -22.99
C MET A 1 5.65 -0.55 -22.09
N GLU A 2 5.68 0.35 -21.12
CA GLU A 2 6.72 0.32 -20.08
C GLU A 2 6.64 -1.01 -19.34
N GLN A 3 7.78 -1.62 -19.05
CA GLN A 3 7.82 -2.83 -18.24
C GLN A 3 7.36 -2.49 -16.82
N LEU A 4 6.41 -3.26 -16.28
CA LEU A 4 6.01 -3.12 -14.88
C LEU A 4 7.22 -3.46 -13.97
N THR A 5 7.73 -2.46 -13.27
CA THR A 5 8.80 -2.59 -12.28
C THR A 5 8.38 -1.99 -10.95
N LYS A 6 9.05 -2.38 -9.86
CA LYS A 6 8.83 -1.77 -8.54
C LYS A 6 9.15 -0.27 -8.56
N GLU A 7 10.15 0.13 -9.33
CA GLU A 7 10.59 1.51 -9.53
C GLU A 7 9.50 2.35 -10.21
N LEU A 8 8.84 1.80 -11.23
CA LEU A 8 7.72 2.47 -11.89
C LEU A 8 6.54 2.67 -10.93
N VAL A 9 6.20 1.64 -10.15
CA VAL A 9 5.15 1.73 -9.11
C VAL A 9 5.53 2.77 -8.05
N ARG A 10 6.78 2.77 -7.58
CA ARG A 10 7.32 3.77 -6.65
C ARG A 10 7.17 5.18 -7.20
N ALA A 11 7.56 5.42 -8.44
CA ALA A 11 7.45 6.73 -9.07
C ALA A 11 5.99 7.20 -9.19
N LYS A 12 5.08 6.31 -9.60
CA LYS A 12 3.64 6.61 -9.73
C LYS A 12 2.98 6.93 -8.38
N LEU A 13 3.36 6.22 -7.32
CA LEU A 13 2.91 6.49 -5.94
C LEU A 13 3.50 7.78 -5.41
N HIS A 14 4.81 7.98 -5.58
CA HIS A 14 5.50 9.19 -5.14
C HIS A 14 4.91 10.44 -5.81
N ALA A 15 4.61 10.41 -7.11
CA ALA A 15 3.97 11.53 -7.79
C ALA A 15 2.59 11.88 -7.21
N ARG A 16 1.78 10.87 -6.85
CA ARG A 16 0.42 11.07 -6.30
C ARG A 16 0.42 11.50 -4.83
N LEU A 17 1.45 11.13 -4.08
CA LEU A 17 1.62 11.49 -2.67
C LEU A 17 2.58 12.67 -2.46
N SER A 18 3.18 13.17 -3.55
CA SER A 18 4.07 14.33 -3.53
C SER A 18 3.33 15.55 -3.00
N GLY A 19 3.97 16.29 -2.10
CA GLY A 19 3.38 17.42 -1.38
C GLY A 19 2.84 17.10 0.02
N ARG A 20 2.71 15.83 0.41
CA ARG A 20 2.29 15.42 1.77
C ARG A 20 3.45 14.99 2.68
N GLY A 21 4.69 15.01 2.17
CA GLY A 21 5.89 14.58 2.91
C GLY A 21 5.95 13.07 3.20
N ILE A 22 5.18 12.26 2.46
CA ILE A 22 5.06 10.82 2.68
C ILE A 22 6.18 10.08 1.94
N ASP A 23 6.99 9.33 2.69
CA ASP A 23 7.98 8.40 2.14
C ASP A 23 7.32 7.04 1.84
N VAL A 24 7.04 6.78 0.57
CA VAL A 24 6.30 5.58 0.12
C VAL A 24 7.05 4.27 0.36
N ASP A 25 8.37 4.31 0.58
CA ASP A 25 9.17 3.14 0.94
C ASP A 25 9.16 2.88 2.46
N LYS A 26 8.73 3.85 3.27
CA LYS A 26 8.62 3.76 4.75
C LYS A 26 7.18 3.76 5.26
N VAL A 27 6.23 3.51 4.37
CA VAL A 27 4.83 3.29 4.74
C VAL A 27 4.49 1.85 4.39
N TYR A 28 3.86 1.17 5.34
CA TYR A 28 3.58 -0.25 5.29
C TYR A 28 2.10 -0.51 5.41
N ILE A 29 1.63 -1.50 4.66
CA ILE A 29 0.34 -2.13 4.86
C ILE A 29 0.59 -3.37 5.70
N ASN A 30 0.08 -3.36 6.93
CA ASN A 30 0.14 -4.50 7.83
C ASN A 30 -1.26 -5.03 8.08
N ALA A 31 -1.40 -6.34 8.26
CA ALA A 31 -2.65 -6.94 8.69
C ALA A 31 -2.44 -7.99 9.76
N VAL A 32 -3.38 -8.05 10.70
CA VAL A 32 -3.43 -9.06 11.77
C VAL A 32 -4.35 -10.21 11.41
N ALA A 33 -4.19 -11.34 12.11
CA ALA A 33 -5.00 -12.53 11.90
C ALA A 33 -6.50 -12.24 12.13
N SER A 34 -6.83 -11.54 13.22
CA SER A 34 -8.21 -11.11 13.53
C SER A 34 -8.22 -9.94 14.51
N ALA A 35 -9.40 -9.40 14.81
CA ALA A 35 -9.55 -8.39 15.87
C ALA A 35 -9.12 -8.90 17.26
N ASP A 36 -9.29 -10.21 17.52
CA ASP A 36 -8.94 -10.85 18.80
C ASP A 36 -7.52 -11.42 18.82
N ASP A 37 -6.88 -11.57 17.65
CA ASP A 37 -5.51 -12.06 17.49
C ASP A 37 -4.67 -11.03 16.74
N SER A 38 -3.89 -10.26 17.51
CA SER A 38 -3.00 -9.21 17.01
C SER A 38 -1.72 -9.73 16.34
N THR A 39 -1.62 -11.03 16.07
CA THR A 39 -0.50 -11.60 15.31
C THR A 39 -0.50 -11.04 13.89
N VAL A 40 0.60 -10.39 13.50
CA VAL A 40 0.75 -9.82 12.15
C VAL A 40 1.02 -10.93 11.13
N ILE A 41 0.12 -11.09 10.17
CA ILE A 41 0.16 -12.13 9.12
C ILE A 41 0.52 -11.58 7.74
N TYR A 42 0.48 -10.26 7.58
CA TYR A 42 0.84 -9.56 6.35
C TYR A 42 1.57 -8.28 6.71
N SER A 43 2.66 -8.00 6.00
CA SER A 43 3.42 -6.76 6.12
C SER A 43 4.15 -6.50 4.81
N GLN A 44 3.78 -5.43 4.10
CA GLN A 44 4.41 -5.02 2.85
C GLN A 44 4.55 -3.51 2.81
N SER A 45 5.66 -2.99 2.27
CA SER A 45 5.73 -1.56 1.95
C SER A 45 4.64 -1.20 0.92
N LEU A 46 4.20 0.05 0.90
CA LEU A 46 3.18 0.51 -0.02
C LEU A 46 3.53 0.21 -1.48
N VAL A 47 4.81 0.45 -1.84
CA VAL A 47 5.35 0.11 -3.16
C VAL A 47 5.24 -1.39 -3.46
N SER A 48 5.64 -2.25 -2.52
CA SER A 48 5.59 -3.70 -2.73
C SER A 48 4.16 -4.22 -2.80
N ALA A 49 3.26 -3.71 -1.95
CA ALA A 49 1.85 -4.09 -1.93
C ALA A 49 1.16 -3.78 -3.26
N PHE A 50 1.40 -2.60 -3.83
CA PHE A 50 0.89 -2.22 -5.15
C PHE A 50 1.53 -3.05 -6.26
N PHE A 51 2.86 -3.19 -6.25
CA PHE A 51 3.58 -3.93 -7.28
C PHE A 51 3.11 -5.39 -7.38
N LEU A 52 2.93 -6.08 -6.25
CA LEU A 52 2.49 -7.48 -6.25
C LEU A 52 1.09 -7.66 -6.86
N LYS A 53 0.16 -6.74 -6.55
CA LYS A 53 -1.18 -6.73 -7.15
C LYS A 53 -1.14 -6.49 -8.66
N LEU A 54 -0.43 -5.45 -9.08
CA LEU A 54 -0.28 -5.11 -10.50
C LEU A 54 0.45 -6.20 -11.29
N GLN A 55 1.44 -6.86 -10.69
CA GLN A 55 2.18 -7.97 -11.30
C GLN A 55 1.28 -9.18 -11.54
N GLY A 56 0.28 -9.40 -10.68
CA GLY A 56 -0.76 -10.40 -10.88
C GLY A 56 -1.86 -9.98 -11.87
N GLY A 57 -1.78 -8.79 -12.48
CA GLY A 57 -2.85 -8.22 -13.31
C GLY A 57 -4.07 -7.77 -12.50
N GLU A 58 -3.94 -7.62 -11.18
CA GLU A 58 -5.01 -7.19 -10.29
C GLU A 58 -4.93 -5.67 -10.05
N ILE A 59 -6.10 -5.05 -9.87
CA ILE A 59 -6.20 -3.68 -9.39
C ILE A 59 -5.85 -3.68 -7.89
N PRO A 60 -4.84 -2.91 -7.42
CA PRO A 60 -4.55 -2.77 -6.00
C PRO A 60 -5.78 -2.30 -5.23
N LYS A 61 -6.26 -3.14 -4.32
CA LYS A 61 -7.38 -2.87 -3.43
C LYS A 61 -7.12 -3.50 -2.06
N PHE A 62 -7.23 -2.68 -1.02
CA PHE A 62 -6.97 -2.99 0.37
C PHE A 62 -8.23 -2.65 1.17
N ALA A 63 -8.98 -3.68 1.58
CA ALA A 63 -10.32 -3.51 2.18
C ALA A 63 -10.63 -4.58 3.24
N SER A 64 -9.71 -4.77 4.20
CA SER A 64 -9.91 -5.68 5.33
C SER A 64 -9.96 -4.90 6.63
N GLU A 65 -10.87 -5.25 7.53
CA GLU A 65 -10.99 -4.65 8.87
C GLU A 65 -9.72 -4.89 9.71
N ASN A 66 -8.99 -5.97 9.41
CA ASN A 66 -7.76 -6.33 10.10
C ASN A 66 -6.51 -5.66 9.49
N LEU A 67 -6.69 -4.75 8.54
CA LEU A 67 -5.61 -4.10 7.80
C LEU A 67 -5.43 -2.65 8.25
N GLY A 68 -4.18 -2.20 8.28
CA GLY A 68 -3.81 -0.85 8.64
C GLY A 68 -2.60 -0.34 7.88
N ILE A 69 -2.42 0.96 7.97
CA ILE A 69 -1.27 1.67 7.41
C ILE A 69 -0.36 2.08 8.57
N PHE A 70 0.93 1.79 8.44
CA PHE A 70 1.90 1.95 9.52
C PHE A 70 3.21 2.55 9.00
N SER A 71 3.95 3.22 9.88
CA SER A 71 5.30 3.73 9.59
C SER A 71 6.39 2.67 9.76
N GLU A 72 6.04 1.52 10.34
CA GLU A 72 6.96 0.40 10.59
C GLU A 72 6.36 -0.92 10.05
N PRO A 73 7.20 -1.85 9.57
CA PRO A 73 6.75 -3.17 9.16
C PRO A 73 6.43 -4.06 10.37
N TYR A 74 5.69 -5.14 10.15
CA TYR A 74 5.43 -6.20 11.13
C TYR A 74 4.87 -5.72 12.48
N THR A 75 4.06 -4.67 12.47
CA THR A 75 3.41 -4.14 13.67
C THR A 75 1.94 -3.84 13.44
N PHE A 76 1.16 -3.94 14.50
CA PHE A 76 -0.20 -3.41 14.58
C PHE A 76 -0.39 -2.47 15.78
N ASP A 77 0.73 -2.02 16.37
CA ASP A 77 0.73 -1.11 17.50
C ASP A 77 0.27 0.29 17.04
N GLN A 78 -0.68 0.86 17.79
CA GLN A 78 -1.27 2.16 17.51
C GLN A 78 -0.22 3.29 17.45
N LYS A 79 0.90 3.19 18.18
CA LYS A 79 1.95 4.22 18.13
C LYS A 79 2.61 4.37 16.75
N TYR A 80 2.56 3.32 15.94
CA TYR A 80 3.11 3.30 14.58
C TYR A 80 2.03 3.48 13.51
N ARG A 81 0.77 3.71 13.91
CA ARG A 81 -0.31 3.96 12.98
C ARG A 81 0.02 5.20 12.15
N PHE A 82 -0.17 5.08 10.85
CA PHE A 82 0.12 6.15 9.90
C PHE A 82 -1.16 6.67 9.26
N ASP A 83 -1.56 7.88 9.66
CA ASP A 83 -2.80 8.52 9.18
C ASP A 83 -2.54 9.50 8.02
N GLY A 84 -1.32 9.54 7.48
CA GLY A 84 -0.94 10.44 6.39
C GLY A 84 -1.69 10.16 5.08
N VAL A 85 -2.27 8.97 4.91
CA VAL A 85 -3.12 8.58 3.78
C VAL A 85 -4.14 7.54 4.25
N LYS A 86 -5.37 7.58 3.72
CA LYS A 86 -6.41 6.59 4.02
C LYS A 86 -6.40 5.43 3.04
N LEU A 87 -6.93 4.27 3.45
CA LEU A 87 -7.07 3.10 2.57
C LEU A 87 -7.93 3.38 1.34
N ASP A 88 -9.00 4.17 1.48
CA ASP A 88 -9.84 4.55 0.34
C ASP A 88 -9.06 5.36 -0.70
N GLU A 89 -8.24 6.31 -0.26
CA GLU A 89 -7.36 7.08 -1.15
C GLU A 89 -6.37 6.13 -1.85
N LEU A 90 -5.77 5.17 -1.13
CA LEU A 90 -4.89 4.16 -1.73
C LEU A 90 -5.62 3.30 -2.77
N ASN A 91 -6.87 2.92 -2.51
CA ASN A 91 -7.68 2.14 -3.44
C ASN A 91 -7.99 2.92 -4.72
N GLU A 92 -8.31 4.22 -4.61
CA GLU A 92 -8.48 5.11 -5.76
C GLU A 92 -7.19 5.25 -6.57
N MET A 93 -6.05 5.43 -5.90
CA MET A 93 -4.74 5.44 -6.55
C MET A 93 -4.44 4.10 -7.24
N GLY A 94 -4.78 2.98 -6.60
CA GLY A 94 -4.64 1.64 -7.15
C GLY A 94 -5.40 1.49 -8.47
N ALA A 95 -6.67 1.90 -8.51
CA ALA A 95 -7.47 1.91 -9.73
C ALA A 95 -6.87 2.83 -10.81
N ALA A 96 -6.39 4.01 -10.45
CA ALA A 96 -5.76 4.92 -11.41
C ALA A 96 -4.46 4.35 -12.00
N ILE A 97 -3.57 3.80 -11.17
CA ILE A 97 -2.30 3.21 -11.61
C ILE A 97 -2.56 1.96 -12.45
N ALA A 98 -3.52 1.11 -12.07
CA ALA A 98 -3.88 -0.07 -12.85
C ALA A 98 -4.40 0.31 -14.24
N ARG A 99 -5.23 1.36 -14.35
CA ARG A 99 -5.66 1.88 -15.65
C ARG A 99 -4.49 2.42 -16.50
N ASP A 100 -3.46 2.99 -15.89
CA ASP A 100 -2.28 3.48 -16.63
C ASP A 100 -1.39 2.33 -17.15
N LEU A 101 -1.39 1.16 -16.48
CA LEU A 101 -0.37 0.12 -16.67
C LEU A 101 -0.91 -1.22 -17.21
N LEU A 102 -2.21 -1.50 -17.05
CA LEU A 102 -2.86 -2.74 -17.49
C LEU A 102 -3.75 -2.54 -18.73
N SER A 103 -3.93 -1.30 -19.19
CA SER A 103 -4.72 -0.94 -20.38
C SER A 103 -3.99 -1.20 -21.68
#